data_AF-A0AAV4G300-F1
#
_entry.id   AF-A0AAV4G300-F1
#
_cell.length_a   1.000
_cell.length_b   1.000
_cell.length_c   1.000
_cell.angle_alpha   90.00
_cell.angle_beta   90.00
_cell.angle_gamma   90.00
#
_symmetry.space_group_name_H-M   'P 1'
#
loop_
_entity.id
_entity.type
_entity.pdbx_description
1 polymer ?
#
loop_
_entity_poly.entity_id
_entity_poly.type
_entity_poly.pdbx_seq_one_letter_code
_entity_poly.pdbx_strand_id
1 'polypeptide(L)'
;MPDNRFEFWFAGAYKGYSPKFQIAVNPNGFSYHKDEIRKTLPMDAHELLFEIAGSLRRINLTVKEHIVAQTMILFFPDRAPLKDRAAVESLQATLLTCLEYLISQRPSELDRVRGLTNAIDMQIAIRRLCGVDETKVEKHGWLDNLYHVKLKFLEEEMSYVENDHAL
;
A
#
# COMPACT_ATOMS: atom_id res chain seq x y z
N MET A 1 0.63 -9.07 15.54
CA MET A 1 1.35 -8.22 14.56
C MET A 1 0.85 -6.79 14.70
N PRO A 2 1.45 -5.95 15.56
CA PRO A 2 1.48 -4.52 15.31
C PRO A 2 2.75 -4.27 14.46
N ASP A 3 2.78 -3.66 13.28
CA ASP A 3 2.48 -2.25 13.03
C ASP A 3 2.50 -1.94 11.51
N ASN A 4 2.26 -2.95 10.66
CA ASN A 4 2.37 -2.80 9.19
C ASN A 4 0.99 -2.55 8.54
N ARG A 5 -0.09 -2.51 9.31
CA ARG A 5 -1.46 -2.46 8.78
C ARG A 5 -1.72 -1.11 8.14
N PHE A 6 -1.32 -0.03 8.80
CA PHE A 6 -1.42 1.32 8.26
C PHE A 6 -0.52 1.52 7.04
N GLU A 7 0.71 1.01 7.07
CA GLU A 7 1.64 1.04 5.94
C GLU A 7 1.05 0.32 4.71
N PHE A 8 0.58 -0.91 4.91
CA PHE A 8 -0.07 -1.71 3.87
C PHE A 8 -1.35 -1.07 3.35
N TRP A 9 -2.18 -0.53 4.24
CA TRP A 9 -3.39 0.19 3.86
C TRP A 9 -3.06 1.42 2.99
N PHE A 10 -2.16 2.27 3.47
CA PHE A 10 -1.79 3.50 2.77
C PHE A 10 -1.14 3.21 1.42
N ALA A 11 -0.29 2.17 1.34
CA ALA A 11 0.29 1.70 0.10
C ALA A 11 -0.75 1.34 -0.96
N GLY A 12 -1.96 0.90 -0.57
CA GLY A 12 -3.08 0.69 -1.49
C GLY A 12 -3.97 1.91 -1.72
N ALA A 13 -3.90 2.93 -0.86
CA ALA A 13 -4.82 4.06 -0.85
C ALA A 13 -4.19 5.40 -1.31
N TYR A 14 -2.86 5.49 -1.44
CA TYR A 14 -2.16 6.76 -1.72
C TYR A 14 -2.63 7.46 -3.02
N LYS A 15 -3.16 6.70 -3.99
CA LYS A 15 -3.75 7.25 -5.23
C LYS A 15 -5.00 8.10 -4.99
N GLY A 16 -5.64 7.97 -3.83
CA GLY A 16 -6.72 8.84 -3.39
C GLY A 16 -6.27 10.22 -2.90
N TYR A 17 -5.00 10.40 -2.55
CA TYR A 17 -4.47 11.64 -1.97
C TYR A 17 -4.00 12.60 -3.06
N SER A 18 -4.57 13.79 -3.16
CA SER A 18 -4.12 14.83 -4.08
C SER A 18 -3.36 15.93 -3.33
N PRO A 19 -2.03 16.00 -3.42
CA PRO A 19 -1.24 17.09 -2.84
C PRO A 19 -1.57 18.45 -3.46
N LYS A 20 -2.01 18.49 -4.72
CA LYS A 20 -2.40 19.74 -5.38
C LYS A 20 -3.64 20.38 -4.72
N PHE A 21 -4.64 19.56 -4.41
CA PHE A 21 -5.92 20.03 -3.85
C PHE A 21 -5.99 19.86 -2.33
N GLN A 22 -4.97 19.26 -1.71
CA GLN A 22 -4.93 18.96 -0.28
C GLN A 22 -6.16 18.14 0.17
N ILE A 23 -6.61 17.20 -0.68
CA ILE A 23 -7.73 16.29 -0.39
C ILE A 23 -7.30 14.83 -0.44
N ALA A 24 -7.90 13.97 0.38
CA ALA A 24 -7.82 12.51 0.22
C ALA A 24 -9.22 11.95 -0.07
N VAL A 25 -9.31 11.14 -1.12
CA VAL A 25 -10.53 10.41 -1.49
C VAL A 25 -10.37 8.96 -1.07
N ASN A 26 -11.28 8.49 -0.21
CA ASN A 26 -11.31 7.12 0.25
C ASN A 26 -11.94 6.18 -0.80
N PRO A 27 -11.70 4.86 -0.72
CA PRO A 27 -12.31 3.87 -1.62
C PRO A 27 -13.84 3.88 -1.63
N ASN A 28 -14.48 4.35 -0.55
CA ASN A 28 -15.93 4.53 -0.48
C ASN A 28 -16.44 5.84 -1.10
N GLY A 29 -15.57 6.62 -1.74
CA GLY A 29 -15.91 7.86 -2.42
C GLY A 29 -15.95 9.11 -1.53
N PHE A 30 -15.88 8.97 -0.19
CA PHE A 30 -15.80 10.14 0.68
C PHE A 30 -14.47 10.86 0.51
N SER A 31 -14.53 12.19 0.41
CA SER A 31 -13.37 13.07 0.31
C SER A 31 -13.20 13.89 1.58
N TYR A 32 -11.96 14.04 2.02
CA TYR A 32 -11.62 14.84 3.20
C TYR A 32 -10.51 15.83 2.85
N HIS A 33 -10.66 17.08 3.26
CA HIS A 33 -9.57 18.05 3.20
C HIS A 33 -8.48 17.70 4.22
N LYS A 34 -7.24 18.11 3.94
CA LYS A 34 -6.08 17.90 4.82
C LYS A 34 -6.35 18.37 6.26
N ASP A 35 -7.05 19.50 6.42
CA ASP A 35 -7.42 20.03 7.73
C ASP A 35 -8.40 19.16 8.52
N GLU A 36 -9.23 18.37 7.84
CA GLU A 36 -10.13 17.41 8.47
C GLU A 36 -9.34 16.17 8.91
N ILE A 37 -8.43 15.69 8.06
CA ILE A 37 -7.51 14.58 8.37
C ILE A 37 -6.59 14.93 9.55
N ARG A 38 -6.15 16.19 9.66
CA ARG A 38 -5.35 16.66 10.80
C ARG A 38 -6.05 16.49 12.15
N LYS A 39 -7.38 16.43 12.19
CA LYS A 39 -8.14 16.22 13.43
C LYS A 39 -8.07 14.76 13.91
N THR A 40 -7.79 13.81 13.02
CA THR A 40 -7.81 12.37 13.30
C THR A 40 -6.40 11.77 13.40
N LEU A 41 -5.39 12.43 12.82
CA LEU A 41 -4.00 11.98 12.85
C LEU A 41 -3.11 12.89 13.73
N PRO A 42 -1.99 12.37 14.26
CA PRO A 42 -0.97 13.20 14.92
C PRO A 42 -0.52 14.40 14.08
N MET A 43 -0.02 15.44 14.76
CA MET A 43 0.18 16.79 14.21
C MET A 43 1.06 16.86 12.95
N ASP A 44 1.85 15.83 12.64
CA ASP A 44 2.72 15.80 11.45
C ASP A 44 2.44 14.61 10.51
N ALA A 45 1.67 13.61 10.95
CA ALA A 45 1.44 12.39 10.18
C ALA A 45 0.66 12.68 8.90
N HIS A 46 -0.31 13.59 8.96
CA HIS A 46 -1.11 13.97 7.80
C HIS A 46 -0.27 14.64 6.70
N GLU A 47 0.72 15.48 7.05
CA GLU A 47 1.63 16.09 6.05
C GLU A 47 2.49 15.05 5.36
N LEU A 48 3.03 14.13 6.16
CA LEU A 48 3.84 13.01 5.69
C LEU A 48 3.06 12.13 4.71
N LEU A 49 1.77 11.86 4.95
CA LEU A 49 0.92 11.10 4.01
C LEU A 49 0.80 11.82 2.66
N PHE A 50 0.55 13.13 2.62
CA PHE A 50 0.46 13.86 1.37
C PHE A 50 1.81 13.92 0.63
N GLU A 51 2.92 14.07 1.37
CA GLU A 51 4.28 14.05 0.80
C GLU A 51 4.61 12.69 0.17
N ILE A 52 4.38 11.60 0.91
CA ILE A 52 4.62 10.24 0.42
C ILE A 52 3.69 9.94 -0.75
N ALA A 53 2.41 10.29 -0.69
CA ALA A 53 1.49 10.11 -1.80
C ALA A 53 1.95 10.85 -3.07
N GLY A 54 2.45 12.07 -2.93
CA GLY A 54 3.04 12.83 -4.03
C GLY A 54 4.25 12.12 -4.66
N SER A 55 5.10 11.52 -3.83
CA SER A 55 6.25 10.75 -4.28
C SER A 55 5.84 9.45 -4.98
N LEU A 56 4.94 8.69 -4.37
CA LEU A 56 4.43 7.41 -4.91
C LEU A 56 3.64 7.58 -6.20
N ARG A 57 2.94 8.70 -6.41
CA ARG A 57 2.23 8.99 -7.67
C ARG A 57 3.14 9.09 -8.89
N ARG A 58 4.44 9.34 -8.70
CA ARG A 58 5.43 9.38 -9.79
C ARG A 58 5.97 8.00 -10.15
N ILE A 59 5.70 7.01 -9.31
CA ILE A 59 6.15 5.63 -9.48
C ILE A 59 5.26 4.96 -10.52
N ASN A 60 5.89 4.37 -11.56
CA ASN A 60 5.19 3.68 -12.63
C ASN A 60 5.33 2.17 -12.47
N LEU A 61 4.43 1.58 -11.67
CA LEU A 61 4.22 0.14 -11.54
C LEU A 61 2.89 -0.23 -12.21
N THR A 62 2.88 -1.36 -12.89
CA THR A 62 1.64 -2.03 -13.30
C THR A 62 0.87 -2.49 -12.07
N VAL A 63 -0.43 -2.81 -12.25
CA VAL A 63 -1.29 -3.28 -11.15
C VAL A 63 -0.70 -4.53 -10.48
N LYS A 64 -0.22 -5.51 -11.26
CA LYS A 64 0.37 -6.75 -10.73
C LYS A 64 1.64 -6.49 -9.92
N GLU A 65 2.56 -5.69 -10.46
CA GLU A 65 3.80 -5.32 -9.75
C GLU A 65 3.49 -4.55 -8.47
N HIS A 66 2.50 -3.65 -8.51
CA HIS A 66 2.06 -2.89 -7.34
C HIS A 66 1.49 -3.80 -6.25
N ILE A 67 0.66 -4.78 -6.59
CA ILE A 67 0.11 -5.75 -5.63
C ILE A 67 1.22 -6.55 -4.95
N VAL A 68 2.18 -7.07 -5.73
CA VAL A 68 3.30 -7.83 -5.16
C VAL A 68 4.17 -6.94 -4.27
N ALA A 69 4.55 -5.76 -4.75
CA ALA A 69 5.32 -4.79 -3.95
C ALA A 69 4.57 -4.39 -2.67
N GLN A 70 3.26 -4.13 -2.75
CA GLN A 70 2.45 -3.83 -1.57
C GLN A 70 2.42 -5.01 -0.59
N THR A 71 2.34 -6.23 -1.09
CA THR A 71 2.30 -7.45 -0.27
C THR A 71 3.59 -7.65 0.51
N MET A 72 4.75 -7.32 -0.07
CA MET A 72 6.05 -7.39 0.61
C MET A 72 6.12 -6.58 1.90
N ILE A 73 5.35 -5.49 2.03
CA ILE A 73 5.27 -4.66 3.25
C ILE A 73 4.78 -5.48 4.46
N LEU A 74 3.93 -6.48 4.24
CA LEU A 74 3.42 -7.36 5.31
C LEU A 74 4.48 -8.30 5.87
N PHE A 75 5.54 -8.57 5.10
CA PHE A 75 6.55 -9.60 5.41
C PHE A 75 7.91 -9.01 5.80
N PHE A 76 7.94 -7.78 6.32
CA PHE A 76 9.17 -7.19 6.85
C PHE A 76 9.62 -7.89 8.14
N PRO A 77 10.77 -8.61 8.14
CA PRO A 77 11.19 -9.44 9.26
C PRO A 77 11.72 -8.63 10.46
N ASP A 78 11.98 -7.34 10.27
CA ASP A 78 12.56 -6.42 11.25
C ASP A 78 11.53 -5.72 12.15
N ARG A 79 10.23 -5.99 11.96
CA ARG A 79 9.13 -5.25 12.61
C ARG A 79 8.73 -5.76 13.98
N ALA A 80 8.89 -7.06 14.23
CA ALA A 80 8.52 -7.67 15.49
C ALA A 80 9.35 -8.93 15.75
N PRO A 81 9.44 -9.39 17.01
CA PRO A 81 9.95 -10.72 17.31
C PRO A 81 9.11 -11.79 16.59
N LEU A 82 9.70 -12.44 15.59
CA LEU A 82 9.06 -13.52 14.84
C LEU A 82 9.37 -14.87 15.49
N LYS A 83 8.35 -15.73 15.57
CA LYS A 83 8.53 -17.13 16.02
C LYS A 83 9.40 -17.92 15.04
N ASP A 84 9.18 -17.71 13.75
CA ASP A 84 9.94 -18.34 12.66
C ASP A 84 10.33 -17.26 11.63
N ARG A 85 11.48 -16.63 11.88
CA ARG A 85 12.02 -15.58 11.02
C ARG A 85 12.39 -16.12 9.63
N ALA A 86 12.95 -17.33 9.57
CA ALA A 86 13.41 -17.94 8.32
C ALA A 86 12.23 -18.19 7.36
N ALA A 87 11.08 -18.63 7.87
CA ALA A 87 9.88 -18.80 7.06
C ALA A 87 9.39 -17.46 6.45
N VAL A 88 9.40 -16.38 7.23
CA VAL A 88 9.00 -15.04 6.73
C VAL A 88 9.98 -14.52 5.68
N GLU A 89 11.28 -14.67 5.91
CA GLU A 89 12.30 -14.29 4.92
C GLU A 89 12.18 -15.11 3.63
N SER A 90 11.85 -16.40 3.71
CA SER A 90 11.58 -17.25 2.55
C SER A 90 10.35 -16.79 1.75
N LEU A 91 9.27 -16.39 2.42
CA LEU A 91 8.09 -15.80 1.76
C LEU A 91 8.43 -14.47 1.09
N GLN A 92 9.20 -13.61 1.76
CA GLN A 92 9.65 -12.34 1.21
C GLN A 92 10.54 -12.55 -0.03
N ALA A 93 11.45 -13.52 0.00
CA ALA A 93 12.28 -13.89 -1.15
C ALA A 93 11.42 -14.38 -2.33
N THR A 94 10.40 -15.19 -2.06
CA THR A 94 9.46 -15.67 -3.09
C THR A 94 8.72 -14.49 -3.74
N LEU A 95 8.22 -13.54 -2.95
CA LEU A 95 7.56 -12.34 -3.48
C LEU A 95 8.52 -11.48 -4.32
N LEU A 96 9.79 -11.36 -3.92
CA LEU A 96 10.80 -10.67 -4.69
C LEU A 96 11.03 -11.35 -6.05
N THR A 97 11.14 -12.68 -6.09
CA THR A 97 11.24 -13.43 -7.35
C THR A 97 10.01 -13.23 -8.24
N CYS A 98 8.80 -13.22 -7.67
CA CYS A 98 7.58 -12.91 -8.43
C CYS A 98 7.63 -11.49 -9.02
N LEU A 99 8.09 -10.51 -8.25
CA LEU A 99 8.22 -9.13 -8.69
C LEU A 99 9.25 -8.98 -9.81
N GLU A 100 10.43 -9.60 -9.66
CA GLU A 100 11.47 -9.64 -10.68
C GLU A 100 10.97 -10.27 -11.97
N TYR A 101 10.24 -11.39 -11.87
CA TYR A 101 9.61 -12.02 -13.02
C TYR A 101 8.64 -11.07 -13.73
N LEU A 102 7.72 -10.43 -13.00
CA LEU A 102 6.77 -9.47 -13.58
C LEU A 102 7.49 -8.31 -14.28
N ILE A 103 8.51 -7.75 -13.64
CA ILE A 103 9.30 -6.64 -14.19
C ILE A 103 10.07 -7.10 -15.43
N SER A 104 10.60 -8.32 -15.46
CA SER A 104 11.34 -8.86 -16.61
C SER A 104 10.52 -8.92 -17.90
N GLN A 105 9.18 -8.96 -17.79
CA GLN A 105 8.27 -8.92 -18.93
C GLN A 105 8.14 -7.54 -19.57
N ARG A 106 8.72 -6.49 -18.97
CA ARG A 106 8.74 -5.14 -19.55
C ARG A 106 9.58 -5.11 -20.85
N PRO A 107 9.17 -4.28 -21.82
CA PRO A 107 9.71 -4.33 -23.18
C PRO A 107 11.16 -3.86 -23.31
N SER A 108 11.61 -2.92 -22.47
CA SER A 108 12.98 -2.39 -22.51
C SER A 108 13.73 -2.63 -21.20
N GLU A 109 15.05 -2.77 -21.30
CA GLU A 109 15.93 -2.88 -20.12
C GLU A 109 15.79 -1.67 -19.18
N LEU A 110 15.70 -0.47 -19.75
CA LEU A 110 15.47 0.75 -18.99
C LEU A 110 14.16 0.70 -18.18
N ASP A 111 13.09 0.16 -18.77
CA ASP A 111 11.80 0.01 -18.06
C ASP A 111 11.87 -1.05 -16.96
N ARG A 112 12.70 -2.09 -17.14
CA ARG A 112 12.95 -3.13 -16.12
C ARG A 112 13.67 -2.54 -14.91
N VAL A 113 14.79 -1.84 -15.15
CA VAL A 113 15.55 -1.15 -14.10
C VAL A 113 14.65 -0.17 -13.37
N ARG A 114 13.91 0.67 -14.12
CA ARG A 114 12.94 1.62 -13.52
C ARG A 114 11.86 0.91 -12.71
N GLY A 115 11.34 -0.22 -13.19
CA GLY A 115 10.32 -1.01 -12.46
C GLY A 115 10.82 -1.49 -11.12
N LEU A 116 12.05 -2.00 -11.07
CA LEU A 116 12.66 -2.48 -9.84
C LEU A 116 12.97 -1.33 -8.87
N THR A 117 13.58 -0.25 -9.37
CA THR A 117 13.84 0.97 -8.57
C THR A 117 12.54 1.53 -8.00
N ASN A 118 11.49 1.61 -8.82
CA ASN A 118 10.16 2.06 -8.43
C ASN A 118 9.56 1.21 -7.29
N ALA A 119 9.69 -0.11 -7.35
CA ALA A 119 9.19 -0.99 -6.29
C ALA A 119 9.97 -0.80 -4.99
N ILE A 120 11.30 -0.63 -5.06
CA ILE A 120 12.17 -0.36 -3.91
C ILE A 120 11.84 1.02 -3.30
N ASP A 121 11.72 2.05 -4.13
CA ASP A 121 11.36 3.41 -3.72
C ASP A 121 10.01 3.42 -3.00
N MET A 122 9.05 2.62 -3.47
CA MET A 122 7.78 2.42 -2.78
C MET A 122 7.98 1.83 -1.37
N GLN A 123 8.79 0.77 -1.22
CA GLN A 123 9.07 0.18 0.10
C GLN A 123 9.72 1.21 1.04
N ILE A 124 10.72 1.95 0.56
CA ILE A 124 11.44 2.97 1.34
C ILE A 124 10.49 4.09 1.76
N ALA A 125 9.68 4.60 0.83
CA ALA A 125 8.76 5.68 1.11
C ALA A 125 7.69 5.27 2.13
N ILE A 126 7.12 4.06 1.99
CA ILE A 126 6.12 3.55 2.92
C ILE A 126 6.71 3.31 4.32
N ARG A 127 7.96 2.83 4.42
CA ARG A 127 8.63 2.62 5.70
C ARG A 127 8.76 3.88 6.56
N ARG A 128 8.68 5.08 5.96
CA ARG A 128 8.64 6.36 6.69
C ARG A 128 7.38 6.50 7.55
N LEU A 129 6.34 5.73 7.29
CA LEU A 129 5.11 5.69 8.09
C LEU A 129 5.22 4.78 9.32
N CYS A 130 6.31 4.04 9.48
CA CYS A 130 6.55 3.23 10.65
C CYS A 130 6.52 4.08 11.92
N GLY A 131 5.77 3.64 12.93
CA GLY A 131 5.63 4.35 14.20
C GLY A 131 4.60 5.49 14.18
N VAL A 132 3.86 5.69 13.08
CA VAL A 132 2.62 6.47 13.13
C VAL A 132 1.61 5.68 13.98
N ASP A 133 1.32 6.21 15.17
CA ASP A 133 0.45 5.60 16.18
C ASP A 133 -0.96 5.30 15.64
N GLU A 134 -1.20 4.04 15.26
CA GLU A 134 -2.49 3.53 14.72
C GLU A 134 -3.64 3.67 15.73
N THR A 135 -3.35 3.68 17.05
CA THR A 135 -4.39 3.67 18.09
C THR A 135 -5.20 4.96 18.15
N LYS A 136 -4.66 6.06 17.61
CA LYS A 136 -5.37 7.34 17.44
C LYS A 136 -6.22 7.37 16.17
N VAL A 137 -5.88 6.54 15.19
CA VAL A 137 -6.60 6.39 13.91
C VAL A 137 -7.87 5.54 14.10
N GLU A 138 -7.77 4.43 14.83
CA GLU A 138 -8.90 3.51 15.10
C GLU A 138 -10.04 4.18 15.88
N LYS A 139 -9.75 5.13 16.78
CA LYS A 139 -10.76 5.87 17.56
C LYS A 139 -11.79 6.65 16.73
N HIS A 140 -11.52 6.90 15.46
CA HIS A 140 -12.43 7.65 14.58
C HIS A 140 -13.23 6.75 13.62
N GLY A 141 -13.18 5.41 13.78
CA GLY A 141 -13.94 4.45 12.95
C GLY A 141 -13.57 4.48 11.46
N TRP A 142 -12.45 5.12 11.12
CA TRP A 142 -12.05 5.40 9.75
C TRP A 142 -11.50 4.15 9.07
N LEU A 143 -10.75 3.32 9.80
CA LEU A 143 -10.20 2.05 9.31
C LEU A 143 -11.26 0.95 9.19
N ASP A 144 -12.18 0.84 10.15
CA ASP A 144 -13.19 -0.23 10.18
C ASP A 144 -14.17 -0.15 9.00
N ASN A 145 -14.66 1.05 8.67
CA ASN A 145 -15.49 1.26 7.47
C ASN A 145 -14.73 0.96 6.16
N LEU A 146 -13.40 1.08 6.18
CA LEU A 146 -12.54 0.92 5.02
C LEU A 146 -12.21 -0.56 4.74
N TYR A 147 -11.95 -1.36 5.78
CA TYR A 147 -11.76 -2.80 5.65
C TYR A 147 -13.03 -3.50 5.13
N HIS A 148 -14.21 -3.08 5.62
CA HIS A 148 -15.48 -3.63 5.14
C HIS A 148 -15.78 -3.30 3.67
N VAL A 149 -15.42 -2.11 3.19
CA VAL A 149 -15.62 -1.73 1.79
C VAL A 149 -14.61 -2.44 0.88
N LYS A 150 -13.34 -2.57 1.30
CA LYS A 150 -12.31 -3.23 0.50
C LYS A 150 -12.56 -4.74 0.35
N LEU A 151 -13.07 -5.41 1.39
CA LEU A 151 -13.48 -6.81 1.30
C LEU A 151 -14.62 -7.02 0.31
N LYS A 152 -15.66 -6.17 0.36
CA LYS A 152 -16.76 -6.23 -0.62
C LYS A 152 -16.29 -6.03 -2.06
N PHE A 153 -15.41 -5.06 -2.30
CA PHE A 153 -14.85 -4.84 -3.64
C PHE A 153 -14.02 -6.03 -4.15
N LEU A 154 -13.22 -6.65 -3.28
CA LEU A 154 -12.44 -7.84 -3.64
C LEU A 154 -13.34 -9.06 -3.89
N GLU A 155 -14.39 -9.25 -3.08
CA GLU A 155 -15.39 -10.30 -3.29
C GLU A 155 -16.13 -10.12 -4.62
N GLU A 156 -16.51 -8.88 -4.95
CA GLU A 156 -17.16 -8.55 -6.21
C GLU A 156 -16.21 -8.78 -7.41
N GLU A 157 -14.98 -8.25 -7.38
CA GLU A 157 -13.99 -8.45 -8.47
C GLU A 157 -13.61 -9.93 -8.66
N MET A 158 -13.46 -10.70 -7.58
CA MET A 158 -13.19 -12.13 -7.68
C MET A 158 -14.38 -12.90 -8.30
N SER A 159 -15.62 -12.50 -7.99
CA SER A 159 -16.80 -13.10 -8.61
C SER A 159 -16.89 -12.84 -10.13
N TYR A 160 -16.38 -11.71 -10.61
CA TYR A 160 -16.32 -11.42 -12.04
C TYR A 160 -15.28 -12.28 -12.76
N VAL A 161 -14.10 -12.49 -12.15
CA VAL A 161 -13.04 -13.32 -12.74
C VAL A 161 -13.42 -14.80 -12.82
N GLU A 162 -14.18 -15.32 -11.84
CA GLU A 162 -14.67 -16.71 -11.87
C GLU A 162 -15.72 -16.97 -12.97
N ASN A 163 -16.49 -15.96 -13.35
CA ASN A 163 -17.52 -16.09 -14.38
C ASN A 163 -16.96 -16.00 -15.82
N ASP A 164 -15.83 -15.31 -16.03
CA ASP A 164 -15.20 -15.20 -17.36
C ASP A 164 -14.40 -16.45 -17.78
N HIS A 165 -14.16 -17.40 -16.87
CA HIS A 165 -13.50 -18.68 -17.16
C HIS A 165 -14.47 -19.85 -17.37
N ALA A 166 -15.79 -19.59 -17.38
CA ALA A 166 -16.84 -20.59 -17.57
C ALA A 166 -17.41 -20.65 -19.01
N LEU A 167 -16.77 -20.00 -19.99
CA LEU A 167 -17.13 -20.00 -21.42
C LEU A 167 -16.12 -20.77 -22.28
#